data_AF-A0A8B7JPM8-F1
#
_entry.id   AF-A0A8B7JPM8-F1
#
_cell.length_a   1.000
_cell.length_b   1.000
_cell.length_c   1.000
_cell.angle_alpha   90.00
_cell.angle_beta   90.00
_cell.angle_gamma   90.00
#
_symmetry.space_group_name_H-M   'P 1'
#
loop_
_entity.id
_entity.type
_entity.pdbx_description
1 polymer ?
#
loop_
_entity_poly.entity_id
_entity_poly.type
_entity_poly.pdbx_seq_one_letter_code
_entity_poly.pdbx_strand_id
1 'polypeptide(L)'
;MVQNHMTYSLQDVGGDANWQLVVEEGEMKVYRREVEENGIVLDPLKATHAVKGVTGHEVCHYFWNVDVRNDWETTIENFHVVETLADNAIIIYQTHKVITLEPYTPLTETI
;
A
#
# COMPACT_ATOMS: atom_id res chain seq x y z
N MET A 1 -2.31 -10.78 13.92
CA MET A 1 -2.16 -10.14 12.58
C MET A 1 -2.02 -11.16 11.46
N VAL A 2 -0.98 -12.00 11.41
CA VAL A 2 -0.75 -12.97 10.31
C VAL A 2 -1.96 -13.87 10.03
N GLN A 3 -2.52 -14.54 11.05
CA GLN A 3 -3.66 -15.45 10.85
C GLN A 3 -4.90 -14.74 10.28
N ASN A 4 -5.13 -13.48 10.64
CA ASN A 4 -6.25 -12.71 10.07
C ASN A 4 -6.03 -12.45 8.57
N HIS A 5 -4.81 -12.11 8.16
CA HIS A 5 -4.49 -11.96 6.74
C HIS A 5 -4.65 -13.27 5.97
N MET A 6 -4.23 -14.40 6.55
CA MET A 6 -4.41 -15.71 5.91
C MET A 6 -5.88 -16.08 5.72
N THR A 7 -6.74 -15.75 6.70
CA THR A 7 -8.18 -16.05 6.62
C THR A 7 -8.94 -15.13 5.67
N TYR A 8 -8.62 -13.83 5.65
CA TYR A 8 -9.45 -12.82 4.98
C TYR A 8 -8.80 -12.16 3.76
N SER A 9 -7.49 -11.91 3.77
CA SER A 9 -6.84 -11.10 2.72
C SER A 9 -6.60 -11.86 1.41
N LEU A 10 -6.60 -13.21 1.44
CA LEU A 10 -6.40 -14.04 0.24
C LEU A 10 -7.68 -14.29 -0.57
N GLN A 11 -8.85 -13.98 -0.03
CA GLN A 11 -10.15 -14.23 -0.70
C GLN A 11 -10.26 -13.43 -2.00
N ASP A 12 -10.76 -14.02 -3.07
CA ASP A 12 -10.91 -13.27 -4.33
C ASP A 12 -11.90 -12.09 -4.18
N VAL A 13 -11.58 -10.98 -4.82
CA VAL A 13 -12.39 -9.76 -4.83
C VAL A 13 -12.85 -9.35 -6.22
N GLY A 14 -12.39 -10.03 -7.28
CA GLY A 14 -12.74 -9.69 -8.67
C GLY A 14 -14.24 -9.83 -8.97
N GLY A 15 -14.95 -10.69 -8.21
CA GLY A 15 -16.40 -10.86 -8.30
C GLY A 15 -17.21 -10.16 -7.20
N ASP A 16 -16.56 -9.45 -6.27
CA ASP A 16 -17.24 -8.77 -5.17
C ASP A 16 -17.58 -7.33 -5.58
N ALA A 17 -18.87 -7.03 -5.73
CA ALA A 17 -19.36 -5.72 -6.14
C ALA A 17 -19.00 -4.58 -5.17
N ASN A 18 -18.57 -4.90 -3.95
CA ASN A 18 -18.10 -3.91 -2.99
C ASN A 18 -16.66 -3.43 -3.25
N TRP A 19 -15.94 -4.07 -4.17
CA TRP A 19 -14.59 -3.68 -4.58
C TRP A 19 -14.62 -3.04 -5.96
N GLN A 20 -14.01 -1.87 -6.07
CA GLN A 20 -13.88 -1.14 -7.31
C GLN A 20 -12.47 -1.37 -7.87
N LEU A 21 -12.37 -1.90 -9.10
CA LEU A 21 -11.10 -1.97 -9.84
C LEU A 21 -10.71 -0.54 -10.25
N VAL A 22 -9.63 -0.01 -9.67
CA VAL A 22 -9.16 1.36 -9.92
C VAL A 22 -8.01 1.43 -10.93
N VAL A 23 -7.17 0.39 -10.99
CA VAL A 23 -6.05 0.29 -11.93
C VAL A 23 -5.90 -1.16 -12.39
N GLU A 24 -5.65 -1.34 -13.69
CA GLU A 24 -5.26 -2.62 -14.28
C GLU A 24 -4.14 -2.39 -15.29
N GLU A 25 -2.98 -3.03 -15.08
CA GLU A 25 -1.83 -2.98 -15.95
C GLU A 25 -1.21 -4.37 -16.09
N GLY A 26 -1.49 -5.04 -17.21
CA GLY A 26 -1.05 -6.42 -17.43
C GLY A 26 -1.64 -7.37 -16.39
N GLU A 27 -0.76 -8.00 -15.60
CA GLU A 27 -1.15 -8.91 -14.52
C GLU A 27 -1.43 -8.18 -13.19
N MET A 28 -1.15 -6.87 -13.11
CA MET A 28 -1.40 -6.07 -11.93
C MET A 28 -2.84 -5.56 -11.93
N LYS A 29 -3.57 -5.82 -10.84
CA LYS A 29 -4.92 -5.29 -10.60
C LYS A 29 -4.97 -4.66 -9.22
N VAL A 30 -5.47 -3.43 -9.13
CA VAL A 30 -5.62 -2.69 -7.87
C VAL A 30 -7.09 -2.39 -7.63
N TYR A 31 -7.58 -2.76 -6.45
CA TYR A 31 -8.95 -2.62 -6.01
C TYR A 31 -9.03 -1.74 -4.77
N ARG A 32 -10.10 -0.96 -4.68
CA ARG A 32 -10.42 -0.08 -3.55
C ARG A 32 -11.87 -0.28 -3.11
N ARG A 33 -12.15 -0.11 -1.81
CA ARG A 33 -13.50 0.14 -1.32
C ARG A 33 -13.55 1.52 -0.67
N GLU A 34 -14.55 2.32 -1.01
CA GLU A 34 -14.73 3.64 -0.40
C GLU A 34 -15.30 3.48 1.01
N VAL A 35 -14.55 3.92 2.02
CA VAL A 35 -14.95 3.86 3.42
C VAL A 35 -14.50 5.14 4.11
N GLU A 36 -15.44 5.82 4.75
CA GLU A 36 -15.17 7.02 5.55
C GLU A 36 -15.72 6.85 6.96
N GLU A 37 -14.91 7.12 7.98
CA GLU A 37 -15.32 7.12 9.38
C GLU A 37 -14.91 8.45 10.03
N ASN A 38 -15.86 9.17 10.61
CA ASN A 38 -15.64 10.47 11.26
C ASN A 38 -14.93 11.51 10.38
N GLY A 39 -15.22 11.55 9.07
CA GLY A 39 -14.55 12.46 8.13
C GLY A 39 -13.16 12.00 7.68
N ILE A 40 -12.72 10.81 8.10
CA ILE A 40 -11.41 10.25 7.78
C ILE A 40 -11.61 9.12 6.76
N VAL A 41 -10.92 9.23 5.63
CA VAL A 41 -10.90 8.20 4.58
C VAL A 41 -10.09 7.00 5.07
N LEU A 42 -10.72 5.82 5.07
CA LEU A 42 -10.16 4.55 5.52
C LEU A 42 -10.19 3.48 4.42
N ASP A 43 -10.23 3.92 3.16
CA ASP A 43 -10.38 3.08 1.98
C ASP A 43 -9.50 1.81 2.02
N PRO A 44 -10.09 0.62 2.18
CA PRO A 44 -9.35 -0.62 2.04
C PRO A 44 -8.80 -0.76 0.63
N LEU A 45 -7.49 -0.96 0.52
CA LEU A 45 -6.81 -1.26 -0.74
C LEU A 45 -6.39 -2.72 -0.79
N LYS A 46 -6.55 -3.32 -1.98
CA LYS A 46 -6.07 -4.67 -2.28
C LYS A 46 -5.53 -4.70 -3.69
N ALA A 47 -4.35 -5.28 -3.87
CA ALA A 47 -3.78 -5.50 -5.19
C ALA A 47 -3.41 -6.98 -5.39
N THR A 48 -3.50 -7.44 -6.62
CA THR A 48 -2.97 -8.73 -7.08
C THR A 48 -1.99 -8.49 -8.22
N HIS A 49 -0.93 -9.28 -8.27
CA HIS A 49 0.05 -9.23 -9.35
C HIS A 49 0.72 -10.61 -9.50
N ALA A 50 0.86 -11.10 -10.74
CA ALA A 50 1.66 -12.28 -11.06
C ALA A 50 3.02 -11.87 -11.65
N VAL A 51 4.09 -12.05 -10.88
CA VAL A 51 5.46 -11.65 -11.28
C VAL A 51 6.26 -12.88 -11.69
N LYS A 52 6.79 -12.89 -12.92
CA LYS A 52 7.59 -14.00 -13.46
C LYS A 52 9.05 -13.90 -13.00
N GLY A 53 9.68 -15.06 -12.83
CA GLY A 53 11.14 -15.15 -12.60
C GLY A 53 11.60 -14.89 -11.16
N VAL A 54 10.66 -14.76 -10.22
CA VAL A 54 10.95 -14.60 -8.78
C VAL A 54 10.06 -15.53 -7.96
N THR A 55 10.54 -15.91 -6.78
CA THR A 55 9.81 -16.69 -5.79
C THR A 55 9.14 -15.78 -4.76
N GLY A 56 8.12 -16.28 -4.07
CA GLY A 56 7.50 -15.54 -2.97
C GLY A 56 8.47 -15.24 -1.82
N HIS A 57 9.44 -16.13 -1.56
CA HIS A 57 10.45 -15.91 -0.53
C HIS A 57 11.36 -14.73 -0.87
N GLU A 58 11.81 -14.61 -2.12
CA GLU A 58 12.61 -13.46 -2.58
C GLU A 58 11.81 -12.15 -2.46
N VAL A 59 10.56 -12.14 -2.91
CA VAL A 59 9.70 -10.94 -2.79
C VAL A 59 9.55 -10.49 -1.34
N CYS A 60 9.24 -11.41 -0.42
CA CYS A 60 9.13 -11.09 1.00
C CYS A 60 10.46 -10.60 1.59
N HIS A 61 11.58 -11.22 1.20
CA HIS A 61 12.91 -10.82 1.68
C HIS A 61 13.24 -9.38 1.27
N TYR A 62 13.09 -9.03 -0.01
CA TYR A 62 13.38 -7.68 -0.50
C TYR A 62 12.42 -6.62 0.05
N PHE A 63 11.16 -6.98 0.30
CA PHE A 63 10.19 -6.06 0.92
C PHE A 63 10.51 -5.79 2.40
N TRP A 64 10.96 -6.83 3.12
CA TRP A 64 11.28 -6.74 4.55
C TRP A 64 12.64 -6.11 4.83
N ASN A 65 13.66 -6.40 4.00
CA ASN A 65 15.03 -5.95 4.22
C ASN A 65 15.15 -4.41 4.12
N VAL A 66 15.56 -3.80 5.23
CA VAL A 66 15.70 -2.33 5.34
C VAL A 66 16.92 -1.79 4.59
N ASP A 67 17.94 -2.60 4.35
CA ASP A 67 19.19 -2.17 3.69
C ASP A 67 18.96 -1.79 2.23
N VAL A 68 17.92 -2.34 1.60
CA VAL A 68 17.52 -2.08 0.20
C VAL A 68 16.27 -1.21 0.10
N ARG A 69 15.75 -0.68 1.22
CA ARG A 69 14.49 0.08 1.24
C ARG A 69 14.53 1.29 0.32
N ASN A 70 15.64 2.03 0.32
CA ASN A 70 15.81 3.25 -0.46
C ASN A 70 15.94 3.00 -1.96
N ASP A 71 16.13 1.74 -2.40
CA ASP A 71 16.24 1.40 -3.82
C ASP A 71 14.87 1.36 -4.51
N TRP A 72 13.79 1.13 -3.75
CA TRP A 72 12.44 0.96 -4.29
C TRP A 72 11.37 1.84 -3.66
N GLU A 73 11.53 2.27 -2.41
CA GLU A 73 10.53 3.13 -1.73
C GLU A 73 10.71 4.59 -2.13
N THR A 74 9.62 5.24 -2.52
CA THR A 74 9.65 6.61 -3.07
C THR A 74 8.87 7.61 -2.24
N THR A 75 8.12 7.16 -1.23
CA THR A 75 7.21 8.00 -0.45
C THR A 75 7.75 8.38 0.93
N ILE A 76 8.81 7.72 1.40
CA ILE A 76 9.43 8.02 2.70
C ILE A 76 10.35 9.24 2.60
N GLU A 77 10.41 10.01 3.69
CA GLU A 77 11.35 11.12 3.87
C GLU A 77 12.51 10.72 4.79
N ASN A 78 12.20 10.01 5.87
CA ASN A 78 13.18 9.45 6.80
C ASN A 78 12.66 8.14 7.39
N PHE A 79 13.55 7.23 7.75
CA PHE A 79 13.21 6.05 8.54
C PHE A 79 14.40 5.57 9.38
N HIS A 80 14.12 4.88 10.49
CA HIS A 80 15.12 4.13 11.23
C HIS A 80 14.50 2.95 11.98
N VAL A 81 15.31 1.91 12.21
CA VAL A 81 14.94 0.79 13.07
C VAL A 81 15.00 1.25 14.52
N VAL A 82 13.87 1.17 15.23
CA VAL A 82 13.75 1.55 16.64
C VAL A 82 14.18 0.40 17.54
N GLU A 83 13.79 -0.83 17.18
CA GLU A 83 14.06 -2.02 17.99
C GLU A 83 14.12 -3.27 17.10
N THR A 84 15.05 -4.17 17.41
CA THR A 84 15.13 -5.51 16.83
C THR A 84 14.62 -6.52 17.85
N LEU A 85 13.45 -7.10 17.59
CA LEU A 85 12.81 -8.07 18.48
C LEU A 85 13.32 -9.50 18.23
N ALA A 86 13.57 -9.82 16.96
CA ALA A 86 14.11 -11.08 16.48
C ALA A 86 14.65 -10.91 15.05
N ASP A 87 15.34 -11.94 14.53
CA ASP A 87 15.91 -11.93 13.17
C ASP A 87 14.87 -11.67 12.06
N ASN A 88 13.58 -11.91 12.31
CA ASN A 88 12.48 -11.71 11.38
C ASN A 88 11.46 -10.65 11.85
N ALA A 89 11.76 -9.89 12.91
CA ALA A 89 10.84 -8.94 13.51
C ALA A 89 11.57 -7.70 14.04
N ILE A 90 11.24 -6.55 13.43
CA ILE A 90 11.78 -5.24 13.80
C ILE A 90 10.64 -4.22 13.94
N ILE A 91 10.86 -3.19 14.74
CA ILE A 91 9.98 -2.01 14.86
C ILE A 91 10.65 -0.86 14.11
N ILE A 92 9.91 -0.21 13.21
CA ILE A 92 10.40 0.88 12.37
C ILE A 92 9.64 2.16 12.70
N TYR A 93 10.38 3.26 12.84
CA TYR A 93 9.83 4.61 12.77
C TYR A 93 10.10 5.17 11.37
N GLN A 94 9.08 5.75 10.73
CA GLN A 94 9.22 6.38 9.42
C GLN A 94 8.33 7.62 9.30
N THR A 95 8.83 8.62 8.56
CA THR A 95 8.06 9.80 8.14
C THR A 95 7.82 9.74 6.63
N HIS A 96 6.62 10.08 6.19
CA HIS A 96 6.27 10.15 4.76
C HIS A 96 6.33 11.59 4.26
N LYS A 97 6.62 11.74 2.97
CA LYS A 97 6.52 13.03 2.27
C LYS A 97 5.12 13.62 2.45
N VAL A 98 5.08 14.93 2.70
CA VAL A 98 3.80 15.66 2.87
C VAL A 98 3.02 15.64 1.55
N ILE A 99 1.75 15.27 1.63
CA ILE A 99 0.81 15.40 0.52
C ILE A 99 0.10 16.75 0.68
N THR A 100 0.42 17.70 -0.18
CA THR A 100 -0.37 18.93 -0.33
C THR A 100 -1.42 18.70 -1.41
N LEU A 101 -2.71 18.80 -1.06
CA LEU A 101 -3.75 18.99 -2.07
C LEU A 101 -3.47 20.33 -2.74
N GLU A 102 -3.37 20.38 -4.08
CA GLU A 102 -3.29 21.66 -4.78
C GLU A 102 -4.46 22.56 -4.33
N PRO A 103 -4.24 23.85 -4.08
CA PRO A 103 -5.33 24.74 -3.75
C PRO A 103 -6.32 24.78 -4.90
N TYR A 104 -7.60 24.48 -4.60
CA TYR A 104 -8.73 24.72 -5.48
C TYR A 104 -8.57 26.11 -6.12
N THR A 105 -8.34 26.15 -7.43
CA THR A 105 -8.38 27.40 -8.19
C THR A 105 -9.82 27.54 -8.67
N PRO A 106 -10.65 28.44 -8.10
CA PRO A 106 -11.99 28.66 -8.61
C PRO A 106 -11.83 29.12 -10.05
N LEU A 107 -12.51 28.45 -10.99
CA LEU A 107 -12.69 28.99 -12.33
C LEU A 107 -13.36 30.36 -12.15
N THR A 108 -12.64 31.44 -12.46
CA THR A 108 -13.26 32.76 -12.53
C THR A 108 -14.32 32.70 -13.63
N GLU A 109 -15.59 32.71 -13.24
CA GLU A 109 -16.70 32.94 -14.17
C GLU A 109 -16.39 34.22 -14.93
N THR A 110 -16.11 34.07 -16.22
CA THR A 110 -16.00 35.20 -17.14
C THR A 110 -17.44 35.60 -17.47
N ILE A 111 -17.87 36.72 -16.89
CA ILE A 111 -19.13 37.41 -17.23
C ILE A 111 -19.01 37.98 -18.64
#